data_AF-A0A0V0IMY9-F1
#
_entry.id   AF-A0A0V0IMY9-F1
#
_cell.length_a   1.000
_cell.length_b   1.000
_cell.length_c   1.000
_cell.angle_alpha   90.00
_cell.angle_beta   90.00
_cell.angle_gamma   90.00
#
_symmetry.space_group_name_H-M   'P 1'
#
loop_
_entity.id
_entity.type
_entity.pdbx_description
1 polymer ?
#
loop_
_entity_poly.entity_id
_entity_poly.type
_entity_poly.pdbx_seq_one_letter_code
_entity_poly.pdbx_strand_id
1 'polypeptide(L)'
;MAEDPNQTFPVDKSPVKCFMEEMYAGNSLRSTVALGNEKERERVYDTIFRLPWRCELLINVGFFVCLDSFLSLLTVMPTRLIMICWRFLKTRQFKKLSAVELSDIGCCVALCSGAILLQQTDISLIYHMIRGQGTIKLYVVYNVLEVFDKLFQSFGGDVMQTLFNTAEGLANSSMESTQYWIRRFIVDEVVAVASSIVHSFILLAQAITLSTCIVAHNNALFALLVSNNFAEIKSNVFKRYSKDNVHNLVYYDSVERFHISAFLLFVLAQNLLEADGPWFGSFLCNALVVYVSEMTIDIIKHSFIAKFNNIKPIAFSEFLEDLCKQTLNIQTDNVKNNLTFVPLAPACVVIRVLRPVFASHLPYNPLPWRLFWIFLLSTMTFVMLASLKVMISIGLKKHARWYINRCQKRKLHSD
;
A
#
# COMPACT_ATOMS: atom_id res chain seq x y z
N MET A 1 -4.03 84.38 23.73
CA MET A 1 -5.04 84.61 24.78
C MET A 1 -5.76 83.28 24.96
N ALA A 2 -5.62 82.66 26.14
CA ALA A 2 -6.24 81.42 26.68
C ALA A 2 -5.93 80.09 25.92
N GLU A 3 -5.09 79.21 26.47
CA GLU A 3 -5.39 77.98 27.28
C GLU A 3 -6.03 76.85 26.43
N ASP A 4 -5.47 75.64 26.27
CA ASP A 4 -5.24 74.60 27.30
C ASP A 4 -4.32 73.43 26.78
N PRO A 5 -3.89 72.42 27.59
CA PRO A 5 -2.50 71.97 27.68
C PRO A 5 -2.30 70.44 27.50
N ASN A 6 -1.05 69.97 27.56
CA ASN A 6 -0.64 68.63 27.99
C ASN A 6 -1.40 67.40 27.46
N GLN A 7 -0.99 66.86 26.30
CA GLN A 7 -1.02 65.41 26.08
C GLN A 7 0.20 64.76 26.75
N THR A 8 0.14 64.65 28.07
CA THR A 8 0.96 63.70 28.84
C THR A 8 0.52 62.28 28.47
N PHE A 9 1.40 61.49 27.85
CA PHE A 9 1.27 60.03 27.84
C PHE A 9 1.29 59.54 29.30
N PRO A 10 0.22 58.93 29.84
CA PRO A 10 0.30 58.36 31.18
C PRO A 10 0.91 56.97 31.07
N VAL A 11 2.24 56.90 31.15
CA VAL A 11 2.95 55.68 31.53
C VAL A 11 2.91 55.60 33.05
N ASP A 12 1.75 55.21 33.59
CA ASP A 12 1.58 54.84 35.00
C ASP A 12 0.41 53.86 35.11
N LYS A 13 0.50 52.73 34.40
CA LYS A 13 -0.29 51.55 34.78
C LYS A 13 0.56 50.80 35.78
N SER A 14 0.18 50.89 37.07
CA SER A 14 0.78 50.02 38.09
C SER A 14 0.70 48.56 37.61
N PRO A 15 1.67 47.69 37.96
CA PRO A 15 1.65 46.29 37.52
C PRO A 15 0.32 45.60 37.84
N VAL A 16 -0.30 45.99 38.96
CA VAL A 16 -1.60 45.53 39.41
C VAL A 16 -2.74 46.00 38.49
N LYS A 17 -2.68 47.23 37.97
CA LYS A 17 -3.69 47.78 37.06
C LYS A 17 -3.59 47.18 35.66
N CYS A 18 -2.36 46.92 35.17
CA CYS A 18 -2.13 46.17 33.94
C CYS A 18 -2.61 44.71 34.06
N PHE A 19 -2.30 44.05 35.18
CA PHE A 19 -2.75 42.70 35.46
C PHE A 19 -4.28 42.62 35.61
N MET A 20 -4.91 43.60 36.28
CA MET A 20 -6.36 43.69 36.36
C MET A 20 -7.00 43.92 34.99
N GLU A 21 -6.47 44.80 34.15
CA GLU A 21 -6.95 44.97 32.78
C GLU A 21 -6.83 43.69 31.95
N GLU A 22 -5.75 42.92 32.10
CA GLU A 22 -5.57 41.64 31.41
C GLU A 22 -6.53 40.57 31.94
N MET A 23 -6.85 40.57 33.25
CA MET A 23 -7.90 39.72 33.82
C MET A 23 -9.32 40.12 33.36
N TYR A 24 -9.60 41.43 33.22
CA TYR A 24 -10.91 41.94 32.78
C TYR A 24 -11.11 41.84 31.26
N ALA A 25 -10.05 41.93 30.46
CA ALA A 25 -10.10 41.77 29.01
C ALA A 25 -10.47 40.33 28.59
N GLY A 26 -10.37 39.37 29.50
CA GLY A 26 -10.58 37.96 29.23
C GLY A 26 -9.46 37.35 28.38
N ASN A 27 -9.34 36.02 28.43
CA ASN A 27 -8.22 35.22 27.89
C ASN A 27 -7.34 35.90 26.83
N SER A 28 -6.10 36.23 27.21
CA SER A 28 -5.04 36.77 26.33
C SER A 28 -4.85 35.94 25.06
N LEU A 29 -5.20 34.65 25.09
CA LEU A 29 -5.21 33.75 23.93
C LEU A 29 -6.02 34.30 22.75
N ARG A 30 -7.13 35.00 23.00
CA ARG A 30 -8.00 35.59 21.95
C ARG A 30 -7.33 36.73 21.22
N SER A 31 -6.38 37.42 21.86
CA SER A 31 -5.59 38.48 21.21
C SER A 31 -4.52 37.93 20.27
N THR A 32 -4.05 36.70 20.53
CA THR A 32 -3.01 36.01 19.73
C THR A 32 -3.58 35.08 18.64
N VAL A 33 -4.88 34.81 18.66
CA VAL A 33 -5.56 33.94 17.69
C VAL A 33 -6.50 34.80 16.84
N ALA A 34 -6.36 34.73 15.51
CA ALA A 34 -7.24 35.46 14.60
C ALA A 34 -8.72 35.16 14.91
N LEU A 35 -9.56 36.20 14.90
CA LEU A 35 -11.01 36.05 15.08
C LEU A 35 -11.55 35.15 13.97
N GLY A 36 -11.89 33.90 14.34
CA GLY A 36 -12.36 32.90 13.40
C GLY A 36 -13.65 33.33 12.71
N ASN A 37 -13.67 33.29 11.39
CA ASN A 37 -14.88 33.52 10.58
C ASN A 37 -15.70 32.21 10.46
N GLU A 38 -17.01 32.28 10.22
CA GLU A 38 -17.88 31.10 10.03
C GLU A 38 -17.35 30.17 8.93
N LYS A 39 -16.75 30.75 7.88
CA LYS A 39 -16.07 30.02 6.80
C LYS A 39 -14.82 29.26 7.25
N GLU A 40 -14.08 29.78 8.22
CA GLU A 40 -12.92 29.09 8.79
C GLU A 40 -13.36 27.97 9.72
N ARG A 41 -14.44 28.20 10.49
CA ARG A 41 -15.10 27.15 11.28
C ARG A 41 -15.51 25.99 10.37
N GLU A 42 -16.30 26.24 9.33
CA GLU A 42 -16.71 25.19 8.37
C GLU A 42 -15.52 24.45 7.77
N ARG A 43 -14.46 25.17 7.38
CA ARG A 43 -13.22 24.57 6.86
C ARG A 43 -12.55 23.65 7.89
N VAL A 44 -12.51 24.05 9.15
CA VAL A 44 -11.94 23.24 10.25
C VAL A 44 -12.78 21.97 10.47
N TYR A 45 -14.11 22.08 10.53
CA TYR A 45 -14.98 20.90 10.69
C TYR A 45 -14.92 19.96 9.49
N ASP A 46 -14.92 20.48 8.27
CA ASP A 46 -14.79 19.68 7.05
C ASP A 46 -13.42 18.96 6.99
N THR A 47 -12.35 19.62 7.45
CA THR A 47 -11.00 19.02 7.47
C THR A 47 -10.85 18.00 8.60
N ILE A 48 -11.42 18.24 9.78
CA ILE A 48 -11.23 17.35 10.94
C ILE A 48 -12.16 16.14 10.90
N PHE A 49 -13.39 16.28 10.39
CA PHE A 49 -14.39 15.20 10.47
C PHE A 49 -14.72 14.55 9.11
N ARG A 50 -14.78 15.32 8.02
CA ARG A 50 -15.14 14.75 6.72
C ARG A 50 -13.95 14.20 5.95
N LEU A 51 -12.79 14.82 6.11
CA LEU A 51 -11.58 14.37 5.42
C LEU A 51 -11.16 12.96 5.85
N PRO A 52 -11.09 12.60 7.15
CA PRO A 52 -10.71 11.25 7.56
C PRO A 52 -11.57 10.18 6.89
N TRP A 53 -12.89 10.37 6.90
CA TRP A 53 -13.82 9.43 6.29
C TRP A 53 -13.60 9.27 4.77
N ARG A 54 -13.38 10.38 4.05
CA ARG A 54 -13.15 10.34 2.60
C ARG A 54 -11.79 9.72 2.26
N CYS A 55 -10.78 10.03 3.05
CA CYS A 55 -9.44 9.47 2.93
C CYS A 55 -9.48 7.96 3.17
N GLU A 56 -10.08 7.51 4.26
CA GLU A 56 -10.24 6.10 4.58
C GLU A 56 -11.00 5.34 3.51
N LEU A 57 -12.12 5.90 3.02
CA LEU A 57 -12.86 5.26 1.94
C LEU A 57 -12.00 5.07 0.68
N LEU A 58 -11.21 6.09 0.32
CA LEU A 58 -10.30 6.03 -0.82
C LEU A 58 -9.22 4.96 -0.62
N ILE A 59 -8.55 4.98 0.53
CA ILE A 59 -7.48 4.03 0.84
C ILE A 59 -8.00 2.60 0.84
N ASN A 60 -9.18 2.36 1.43
CA ASN A 60 -9.82 1.03 1.47
C ASN A 60 -10.22 0.54 0.08
N VAL A 61 -10.76 1.40 -0.80
CA VAL A 61 -11.04 1.00 -2.19
C VAL A 61 -9.74 0.68 -2.93
N GLY A 62 -8.68 1.47 -2.75
CA GLY A 62 -7.36 1.20 -3.31
C GLY A 62 -6.75 -0.12 -2.82
N PHE A 63 -6.92 -0.45 -1.54
CA PHE A 63 -6.52 -1.73 -0.97
C PHE A 63 -7.20 -2.91 -1.71
N PHE A 64 -8.51 -2.83 -1.97
CA PHE A 64 -9.21 -3.88 -2.72
C PHE A 64 -8.75 -3.98 -4.18
N VAL A 65 -8.38 -2.86 -4.83
CA VAL A 65 -7.79 -2.87 -6.17
C VAL A 65 -6.43 -3.59 -6.17
N CYS A 66 -5.60 -3.35 -5.14
CA CYS A 66 -4.34 -4.08 -4.96
C CYS A 66 -4.59 -5.58 -4.74
N LEU A 67 -5.57 -5.93 -3.91
CA LEU A 67 -5.95 -7.32 -3.64
C LEU A 67 -6.50 -8.03 -4.91
N ASP A 68 -7.31 -7.37 -5.74
CA ASP A 68 -7.78 -7.93 -7.03
C ASP A 68 -6.61 -8.19 -7.99
N SER A 69 -5.65 -7.27 -8.04
CA SER A 69 -4.44 -7.40 -8.87
C SER A 69 -3.55 -8.55 -8.39
N PHE A 70 -3.34 -8.65 -7.07
CA PHE A 70 -2.60 -9.73 -6.42
C PHE A 70 -3.25 -11.11 -6.67
N LEU A 71 -4.56 -11.22 -6.48
CA LEU A 71 -5.28 -12.46 -6.74
C LEU A 71 -5.27 -12.83 -8.23
N SER A 72 -5.29 -11.84 -9.12
CA SER A 72 -5.16 -12.06 -10.56
C SER A 72 -3.79 -12.63 -10.94
N LEU A 73 -2.71 -12.19 -10.27
CA LEU A 73 -1.38 -12.79 -10.42
C LEU A 73 -1.37 -14.26 -9.99
N LEU A 74 -2.05 -14.63 -8.90
CA LEU A 74 -2.07 -16.01 -8.39
C LEU A 74 -3.05 -16.94 -9.12
N THR A 75 -4.11 -16.42 -9.76
CA THR A 75 -5.19 -17.24 -10.34
C THR A 75 -5.29 -17.12 -11.86
N VAL A 76 -5.39 -15.89 -12.38
CA VAL A 76 -5.64 -15.61 -13.79
C VAL A 76 -4.38 -15.82 -14.63
N MET A 77 -3.21 -15.37 -14.16
CA MET A 77 -1.95 -15.55 -14.88
C MET A 77 -1.61 -17.05 -15.08
N PRO A 78 -1.57 -17.92 -14.04
CA PRO A 78 -1.31 -19.35 -14.23
C PRO A 78 -2.32 -20.02 -15.17
N THR A 79 -3.60 -19.65 -15.08
CA THR A 79 -4.63 -20.19 -15.97
C THR A 79 -4.37 -19.83 -17.43
N ARG A 80 -3.98 -18.58 -17.71
CA ARG A 80 -3.59 -18.13 -19.06
C ARG A 80 -2.37 -18.89 -19.57
N LEU A 81 -1.36 -19.10 -18.75
CA LEU A 81 -0.17 -19.88 -19.11
C LEU A 81 -0.51 -21.34 -19.41
N ILE A 82 -1.38 -21.98 -18.62
CA ILE A 82 -1.86 -23.34 -18.88
C ILE A 82 -2.60 -23.41 -20.22
N MET A 83 -3.46 -22.43 -20.53
CA MET A 83 -4.15 -22.36 -21.83
C MET A 83 -3.17 -22.22 -23.00
N ILE A 84 -2.09 -21.45 -22.84
CA ILE A 84 -1.02 -21.32 -23.85
C ILE A 84 -0.30 -22.66 -24.05
N CYS A 85 0.11 -23.33 -22.97
CA CYS A 85 0.76 -24.64 -23.01
C CYS A 85 -0.15 -25.69 -23.67
N TRP A 86 -1.44 -25.70 -23.33
CA TRP A 86 -2.42 -26.60 -23.92
C TRP A 86 -2.62 -26.35 -25.42
N ARG A 87 -2.71 -25.08 -25.84
CA ARG A 87 -2.77 -24.68 -27.25
C ARG A 87 -1.55 -25.20 -28.01
N PHE A 88 -0.36 -24.98 -27.46
CA PHE A 88 0.90 -25.42 -28.05
C PHE A 88 0.96 -26.95 -28.21
N LEU A 89 0.57 -27.70 -27.18
CA LEU A 89 0.54 -29.16 -27.21
C LEU A 89 -0.42 -29.71 -28.27
N LYS A 90 -1.59 -29.08 -28.45
CA LYS A 90 -2.63 -29.52 -29.40
C LYS A 90 -2.32 -29.14 -30.85
N THR A 91 -1.80 -27.94 -31.10
CA THR A 91 -1.63 -27.42 -32.48
C THR A 91 -0.22 -27.58 -33.03
N ARG A 92 0.80 -27.87 -32.21
CA ARG A 92 2.24 -28.01 -32.59
C ARG A 92 2.79 -26.86 -33.47
N GLN A 93 2.08 -25.74 -33.57
CA GLN A 93 2.46 -24.58 -34.37
C GLN A 93 2.83 -23.42 -33.46
N PHE A 94 4.02 -22.87 -33.68
CA PHE A 94 4.49 -21.66 -33.01
C PHE A 94 3.82 -20.44 -33.63
N LYS A 95 2.61 -20.12 -33.17
CA LYS A 95 1.99 -18.83 -33.46
C LYS A 95 2.73 -17.74 -32.67
N LYS A 96 2.94 -16.57 -33.27
CA LYS A 96 3.50 -15.39 -32.59
C LYS A 96 2.70 -15.09 -31.32
N LEU A 97 3.39 -14.95 -30.19
CA LEU A 97 2.77 -14.62 -28.91
C LEU A 97 2.24 -13.18 -28.93
N SER A 98 1.09 -12.98 -28.30
CA SER A 98 0.55 -11.63 -28.08
C SER A 98 1.33 -10.89 -26.98
N ALA A 99 1.22 -9.56 -26.96
CA ALA A 99 1.86 -8.72 -25.93
C ALA A 99 1.49 -9.13 -24.51
N VAL A 100 0.21 -9.50 -24.31
CA VAL A 100 -0.32 -9.96 -23.03
C VAL A 100 0.29 -11.30 -22.62
N GLU A 101 0.41 -12.24 -23.55
CA GLU A 101 1.02 -13.56 -23.30
C GLU A 101 2.51 -13.42 -22.95
N LEU A 102 3.26 -12.53 -23.64
CA LEU A 102 4.66 -12.24 -23.33
C LEU A 102 4.82 -11.60 -21.94
N SER A 103 3.96 -10.65 -21.61
CA SER A 103 3.96 -9.98 -20.30
C SER A 103 3.65 -10.96 -19.17
N ASP A 104 2.69 -11.87 -19.38
CA ASP A 104 2.35 -12.93 -18.41
C ASP A 104 3.53 -13.90 -18.20
N ILE A 105 4.29 -14.20 -19.26
CA ILE A 105 5.49 -15.04 -19.16
C ILE A 105 6.58 -14.33 -18.34
N GLY A 106 6.86 -13.06 -18.60
CA GLY A 106 7.84 -12.29 -17.83
C GLY A 106 7.48 -12.20 -16.34
N CYS A 107 6.22 -11.85 -16.04
CA CYS A 107 5.70 -11.88 -14.65
C CYS A 107 5.86 -13.26 -14.00
N CYS A 108 5.63 -14.35 -14.74
CA CYS A 108 5.80 -15.71 -14.23
C CYS A 108 7.26 -16.03 -13.93
N VAL A 109 8.18 -15.66 -14.82
CA VAL A 109 9.63 -15.85 -14.62
C VAL A 109 10.11 -15.07 -13.39
N ALA A 110 9.71 -13.81 -13.24
CA ALA A 110 10.00 -13.01 -12.05
C ALA A 110 9.42 -13.60 -10.76
N LEU A 111 8.15 -14.06 -10.79
CA LEU A 111 7.51 -14.68 -9.63
C LEU A 111 8.18 -16.01 -9.25
N CYS A 112 8.47 -16.88 -10.22
CA CYS A 112 9.10 -18.16 -9.97
C CYS A 112 10.53 -18.00 -9.44
N SER A 113 11.33 -17.12 -10.05
CA SER A 113 12.71 -16.86 -9.60
C SER A 113 12.73 -16.28 -8.18
N GLY A 114 11.90 -15.27 -7.89
CA GLY A 114 11.75 -14.70 -6.55
C GLY A 114 11.30 -15.73 -5.51
N ALA A 115 10.26 -16.51 -5.81
CA ALA A 115 9.76 -17.54 -4.90
C ALA A 115 10.79 -18.65 -4.62
N ILE A 116 11.57 -19.07 -5.63
CA ILE A 116 12.64 -20.07 -5.45
C ILE A 116 13.75 -19.52 -4.54
N LEU A 117 14.23 -18.30 -4.79
CA LEU A 117 15.31 -17.69 -4.00
C LEU A 117 14.88 -17.42 -2.56
N LEU A 118 13.68 -16.87 -2.35
CA LEU A 118 13.14 -16.67 -1.00
C LEU A 118 12.97 -18.01 -0.26
N GLN A 119 12.62 -19.10 -0.96
CA GLN A 119 12.49 -20.41 -0.33
C GLN A 119 13.83 -21.00 0.13
N GLN A 120 14.91 -20.74 -0.62
CA GLN A 120 16.26 -21.17 -0.24
C GLN A 120 16.82 -20.38 0.94
N THR A 121 16.20 -19.24 1.27
CA THR A 121 16.63 -18.39 2.37
C THR A 121 16.15 -18.93 3.72
N ASP A 122 17.10 -19.07 4.65
CA ASP A 122 16.82 -19.47 6.02
C ASP A 122 16.26 -18.29 6.83
N ILE A 123 14.98 -18.38 7.21
CA ILE A 123 14.31 -17.36 8.03
C ILE A 123 14.93 -17.31 9.42
N SER A 124 15.36 -18.45 9.97
CA SER A 124 15.92 -18.53 11.32
C SER A 124 17.19 -17.70 11.43
N LEU A 125 18.05 -17.73 10.40
CA LEU A 125 19.25 -16.91 10.34
C LEU A 125 18.93 -15.41 10.37
N ILE A 126 18.00 -14.97 9.53
CA ILE A 126 17.58 -13.56 9.48
C ILE A 126 16.94 -13.17 10.82
N TYR A 127 16.07 -14.00 11.36
CA TYR A 127 15.43 -13.79 12.65
C TYR A 127 16.44 -13.67 13.80
N HIS A 128 17.43 -14.57 13.89
CA HIS A 128 18.47 -14.50 14.92
C HIS A 128 19.37 -13.27 14.76
N MET A 129 19.70 -12.89 13.52
CA MET A 129 20.46 -11.68 13.23
C MET A 129 19.72 -10.42 13.69
N ILE A 130 18.41 -10.37 13.46
CA ILE A 130 17.52 -9.27 13.82
C ILE A 130 17.27 -9.23 15.34
N ARG A 131 16.96 -10.38 15.96
CA ARG A 131 16.72 -10.51 17.40
C ARG A 131 17.96 -10.21 18.25
N GLY A 132 19.15 -10.46 17.72
CA GLY A 132 20.42 -10.11 18.39
C GLY A 132 20.70 -8.61 18.46
N GLN A 133 19.91 -7.76 17.79
CA GLN A 133 20.04 -6.32 17.84
C GLN A 133 19.26 -5.71 19.01
N GLY A 134 19.74 -4.57 19.53
CA GLY A 134 18.97 -3.78 20.50
C GLY A 134 17.68 -3.23 19.88
N THR A 135 16.64 -3.04 20.70
CA THR A 135 15.34 -2.49 20.26
C THR A 135 15.48 -1.16 19.52
N ILE A 136 16.45 -0.33 19.93
CA ILE A 136 16.76 0.94 19.27
C ILE A 136 17.25 0.73 17.83
N LYS A 137 18.13 -0.26 17.60
CA LYS A 137 18.65 -0.56 16.27
C LYS A 137 17.56 -1.16 15.37
N LEU A 138 16.65 -1.93 15.96
CA LEU A 138 15.58 -2.60 15.23
C LEU A 138 14.59 -1.62 14.57
N TYR A 139 14.18 -0.56 15.26
CA TYR A 139 13.29 0.45 14.65
C TYR A 139 14.00 1.23 13.54
N VAL A 140 15.31 1.51 13.69
CA VAL A 140 16.09 2.19 12.63
C VAL A 140 16.12 1.32 11.38
N VAL A 141 16.37 0.01 11.53
CA VAL A 141 16.35 -0.93 10.41
C VAL A 141 14.98 -0.98 9.75
N TYR A 142 13.90 -1.02 10.53
CA TYR A 142 12.53 -1.02 9.98
C TYR A 142 12.25 0.24 9.15
N ASN A 143 12.54 1.43 9.69
CA ASN A 143 12.34 2.71 9.00
C ASN A 143 13.19 2.79 7.72
N VAL A 144 14.42 2.28 7.74
CA VAL A 144 15.27 2.22 6.54
C VAL A 144 14.67 1.29 5.48
N LEU A 145 14.22 0.10 5.89
CA LEU A 145 13.58 -0.84 4.97
C LEU A 145 12.29 -0.28 4.36
N GLU A 146 11.52 0.50 5.11
CA GLU A 146 10.32 1.18 4.62
C GLU A 146 10.63 2.25 3.57
N VAL A 147 11.70 3.02 3.76
CA VAL A 147 12.19 3.95 2.73
C VAL A 147 12.56 3.19 1.45
N PHE A 148 13.21 2.03 1.58
CA PHE A 148 13.49 1.18 0.43
C PHE A 148 12.23 0.58 -0.19
N ASP A 149 11.24 0.15 0.58
CA ASP A 149 9.95 -0.31 0.04
C ASP A 149 9.31 0.79 -0.82
N LYS A 150 9.18 2.02 -0.29
CA LYS A 150 8.63 3.17 -1.03
C LYS A 150 9.42 3.47 -2.31
N LEU A 151 10.75 3.36 -2.28
CA LEU A 151 11.60 3.53 -3.47
C LEU A 151 11.35 2.42 -4.51
N PHE A 152 11.29 1.17 -4.08
CA PHE A 152 11.08 0.02 -4.96
C PHE A 152 9.65 -0.08 -5.48
N GLN A 153 8.65 0.47 -4.77
CA GLN A 153 7.29 0.63 -5.30
C GLN A 153 7.26 1.56 -6.51
N SER A 154 7.91 2.73 -6.41
CA SER A 154 8.04 3.66 -7.54
C SER A 154 8.86 3.06 -8.68
N PHE A 155 10.07 2.57 -8.36
CA PHE A 155 10.99 2.01 -9.34
C PHE A 155 10.43 0.75 -10.03
N GLY A 156 9.81 -0.14 -9.27
CA GLY A 156 9.19 -1.37 -9.79
C GLY A 156 8.05 -1.08 -10.76
N GLY A 157 7.24 -0.06 -10.49
CA GLY A 157 6.21 0.40 -11.42
C GLY A 157 6.78 0.80 -12.78
N ASP A 158 7.84 1.61 -12.78
CA ASP A 158 8.52 2.05 -13.99
C ASP A 158 9.16 0.88 -14.75
N VAL A 159 9.84 -0.02 -14.05
CA VAL A 159 10.47 -1.21 -14.64
C VAL A 159 9.43 -2.11 -15.31
N MET A 160 8.32 -2.41 -14.63
CA MET A 160 7.24 -3.22 -15.21
C MET A 160 6.60 -2.54 -16.42
N GLN A 161 6.40 -1.22 -16.38
CA GLN A 161 5.88 -0.47 -17.52
C GLN A 161 6.83 -0.58 -18.72
N THR A 162 8.14 -0.46 -18.52
CA THR A 162 9.12 -0.63 -19.61
C THR A 162 9.10 -2.05 -20.19
N LEU A 163 9.02 -3.07 -19.35
CA LEU A 163 8.90 -4.47 -19.76
C LEU A 163 7.63 -4.72 -20.61
N PHE A 164 6.49 -4.19 -20.19
CA PHE A 164 5.24 -4.34 -20.94
C PHE A 164 5.26 -3.59 -22.27
N ASN A 165 5.88 -2.40 -22.31
CA ASN A 165 6.07 -1.65 -23.56
C ASN A 165 6.97 -2.41 -24.53
N THR A 166 8.02 -3.10 -24.05
CA THR A 166 8.88 -3.91 -24.92
C THR A 166 8.26 -5.24 -25.29
N ALA A 167 7.40 -5.82 -24.46
CA ALA A 167 6.55 -6.95 -24.82
C ALA A 167 5.58 -6.59 -25.95
N GLU A 168 4.96 -5.40 -25.90
CA GLU A 168 4.10 -4.89 -26.97
C GLU A 168 4.87 -4.64 -28.27
N GLY A 169 6.03 -3.99 -28.19
CA GLY A 169 6.91 -3.79 -29.34
C GLY A 169 7.37 -5.11 -29.97
N LEU A 170 7.69 -6.12 -29.15
CA LEU A 170 8.05 -7.45 -29.63
C LEU A 170 6.86 -8.15 -30.32
N ALA A 171 5.66 -8.08 -29.75
CA ALA A 171 4.45 -8.66 -30.34
C ALA A 171 4.09 -8.02 -31.70
N ASN A 172 4.34 -6.72 -31.86
CA ASN A 172 4.02 -5.97 -33.08
C ASN A 172 5.20 -5.85 -34.07
N SER A 173 6.40 -6.34 -33.71
CA SER A 173 7.60 -6.22 -34.54
C SER A 173 7.53 -6.96 -35.89
N SER A 174 8.19 -6.41 -36.91
CA SER A 174 8.43 -7.09 -38.20
C SER A 174 9.56 -8.12 -38.09
N MET A 175 9.61 -9.10 -39.00
CA MET A 175 10.61 -10.19 -38.95
C MET A 175 12.06 -9.66 -38.89
N GLU A 176 12.37 -8.58 -39.59
CA GLU A 176 13.72 -7.96 -39.63
C GLU A 176 14.12 -7.25 -38.33
N SER A 177 13.15 -6.71 -37.57
CA SER A 177 13.41 -6.00 -36.31
C SER A 177 13.24 -6.88 -35.06
N THR A 178 12.76 -8.12 -35.22
CA THR A 178 12.48 -9.06 -34.13
C THR A 178 13.68 -9.25 -33.19
N GLN A 179 14.89 -9.42 -33.73
CA GLN A 179 16.09 -9.69 -32.92
C GLN A 179 16.44 -8.51 -32.00
N TYR A 180 16.24 -7.28 -32.46
CA TYR A 180 16.43 -6.08 -31.65
C TYR A 180 15.43 -6.03 -30.49
N TRP A 181 14.15 -6.28 -30.77
CA TRP A 181 13.10 -6.30 -29.75
C TRP A 181 13.27 -7.43 -28.75
N ILE A 182 13.71 -8.62 -29.18
CA ILE A 182 14.02 -9.75 -28.28
C ILE A 182 15.14 -9.35 -27.32
N ARG A 183 16.25 -8.80 -27.83
CA ARG A 183 17.37 -8.39 -26.97
C ARG A 183 16.92 -7.37 -25.93
N ARG A 184 16.12 -6.39 -26.33
CA ARG A 184 15.60 -5.35 -25.43
C ARG A 184 14.67 -5.96 -24.37
N PHE A 185 13.74 -6.82 -24.78
CA PHE A 185 12.86 -7.54 -23.87
C PHE A 185 13.64 -8.37 -22.84
N ILE A 186 14.69 -9.09 -23.26
CA ILE A 186 15.54 -9.86 -22.33
C ILE A 186 16.24 -8.96 -21.32
N VAL A 187 16.76 -7.80 -21.74
CA VAL A 187 17.41 -6.85 -20.82
C VAL A 187 16.41 -6.30 -19.80
N ASP A 188 15.24 -5.86 -20.27
CA ASP A 188 14.19 -5.33 -19.40
C ASP A 188 13.66 -6.42 -18.43
N GLU A 189 13.53 -7.66 -18.91
CA GLU A 189 13.15 -8.81 -18.09
C GLU A 189 14.17 -9.10 -17.00
N VAL A 190 15.47 -9.07 -17.30
CA VAL A 190 16.53 -9.25 -16.28
C VAL A 190 16.45 -8.16 -15.21
N VAL A 191 16.21 -6.91 -15.61
CA VAL A 191 16.05 -5.79 -14.66
C VAL A 191 14.79 -5.98 -13.81
N ALA A 192 13.67 -6.40 -14.41
CA ALA A 192 12.42 -6.68 -13.70
C ALA A 192 12.54 -7.83 -12.70
N VAL A 193 13.21 -8.92 -13.09
CA VAL A 193 13.51 -10.06 -12.21
C VAL A 193 14.39 -9.60 -11.05
N ALA A 194 15.50 -8.91 -11.33
CA ALA A 194 16.42 -8.44 -10.31
C ALA A 194 15.74 -7.47 -9.32
N SER A 195 14.99 -6.49 -9.82
CA SER A 195 14.28 -5.52 -8.98
C SER A 195 13.21 -6.18 -8.12
N SER A 196 12.42 -7.10 -8.68
CA SER A 196 11.40 -7.88 -7.98
C SER A 196 12.01 -8.75 -6.88
N ILE A 197 13.16 -9.40 -7.13
CA ILE A 197 13.87 -10.19 -6.13
C ILE A 197 14.32 -9.30 -4.96
N VAL A 198 14.98 -8.18 -5.24
CA VAL A 198 15.46 -7.25 -4.20
C VAL A 198 14.29 -6.72 -3.37
N HIS A 199 13.20 -6.31 -4.03
CA HIS A 199 11.98 -5.86 -3.34
C HIS A 199 11.37 -6.96 -2.47
N SER A 200 11.32 -8.20 -2.96
CA SER A 200 10.84 -9.36 -2.18
C SER A 200 11.65 -9.58 -0.90
N PHE A 201 12.98 -9.41 -0.95
CA PHE A 201 13.84 -9.51 0.23
C PHE A 201 13.62 -8.36 1.22
N ILE A 202 13.40 -7.13 0.73
CA ILE A 202 13.05 -5.98 1.58
C ILE A 202 11.76 -6.26 2.34
N LEU A 203 10.71 -6.67 1.62
CA LEU A 203 9.41 -7.02 2.22
C LEU A 203 9.52 -8.20 3.19
N LEU A 204 10.33 -9.22 2.88
CA LEU A 204 10.59 -10.33 3.80
C LEU A 204 11.29 -9.86 5.08
N ALA A 205 12.30 -9.01 4.98
CA ALA A 205 13.01 -8.47 6.13
C ALA A 205 12.08 -7.61 7.03
N GLN A 206 11.18 -6.81 6.42
CA GLN A 206 10.16 -6.07 7.16
C GLN A 206 9.17 -7.02 7.86
N ALA A 207 8.70 -8.06 7.18
CA ALA A 207 7.78 -9.05 7.77
C ALA A 207 8.40 -9.77 8.97
N ILE A 208 9.68 -10.20 8.87
CA ILE A 208 10.41 -10.83 9.97
C ILE A 208 10.63 -9.85 11.13
N THR A 209 10.95 -8.59 10.82
CA THR A 209 11.10 -7.53 11.82
C THR A 209 9.80 -7.30 12.59
N LEU A 210 8.68 -7.16 11.88
CA LEU A 210 7.36 -7.01 12.48
C LEU A 210 6.98 -8.23 13.33
N SER A 211 7.22 -9.44 12.83
CA SER A 211 6.99 -10.68 13.58
C SER A 211 7.79 -10.70 14.89
N THR A 212 9.08 -10.35 14.82
CA THR A 212 9.96 -10.27 16.00
C THR A 212 9.43 -9.27 17.03
N CYS A 213 8.91 -8.12 16.60
CA CYS A 213 8.31 -7.13 17.49
C CYS A 213 6.98 -7.57 18.11
N ILE A 214 6.15 -8.31 17.37
CA ILE A 214 4.87 -8.86 17.88
C ILE A 214 5.13 -9.96 18.90
N VAL A 215 6.11 -10.82 18.65
CA VAL A 215 6.47 -11.93 19.56
C VAL A 215 7.28 -11.46 20.77
N ALA A 216 7.98 -10.33 20.66
CA ALA A 216 8.73 -9.77 21.79
C ALA A 216 7.80 -9.33 22.93
N HIS A 217 8.00 -9.88 24.13
CA HIS A 217 7.24 -9.53 25.34
C HIS A 217 7.54 -8.13 25.89
N ASN A 218 8.57 -7.45 25.36
CA ASN A 218 8.89 -6.07 25.71
C ASN A 218 8.10 -5.16 24.77
N ASN A 219 7.70 -3.95 25.19
CA ASN A 219 6.94 -2.96 24.40
C ASN A 219 7.55 -2.52 23.04
N ALA A 220 8.44 -3.31 22.43
CA ALA A 220 9.05 -3.21 21.12
C ALA A 220 8.03 -2.97 20.00
N LEU A 221 6.86 -3.63 20.02
CA LEU A 221 5.81 -3.35 19.04
C LEU A 221 5.37 -1.88 19.09
N PHE A 222 5.03 -1.38 20.28
CA PHE A 222 4.64 0.01 20.46
C PHE A 222 5.78 0.98 20.15
N ALA A 223 7.02 0.64 20.52
CA ALA A 223 8.18 1.46 20.20
C ALA A 223 8.43 1.55 18.69
N LEU A 224 8.30 0.43 17.95
CA LEU A 224 8.41 0.40 16.49
C LEU A 224 7.30 1.25 15.86
N LEU A 225 6.04 1.02 16.25
CA LEU A 225 4.90 1.77 15.71
C LEU A 225 5.05 3.26 15.97
N VAL A 226 5.31 3.68 17.21
CA VAL A 226 5.49 5.11 17.55
C VAL A 226 6.66 5.72 16.77
N SER A 227 7.79 5.01 16.65
CA SER A 227 8.93 5.51 15.89
C SER A 227 8.62 5.66 14.41
N ASN A 228 7.94 4.68 13.81
CA ASN A 228 7.58 4.71 12.40
C ASN A 228 6.61 5.86 12.13
N ASN A 229 5.49 5.84 12.85
CA ASN A 229 4.43 6.83 12.79
C ASN A 229 4.95 8.28 12.93
N PHE A 230 5.91 8.49 13.85
CA PHE A 230 6.53 9.81 14.02
C PHE A 230 7.44 10.20 12.85
N ALA A 231 8.24 9.27 12.33
CA ALA A 231 9.09 9.51 11.16
C ALA A 231 8.24 9.86 9.93
N GLU A 232 7.12 9.18 9.77
CA GLU A 232 6.18 9.41 8.69
C GLU A 232 5.49 10.78 8.79
N ILE A 233 4.93 11.13 9.95
CA ILE A 233 4.34 12.44 10.19
C ILE A 233 5.37 13.54 9.91
N LYS A 234 6.57 13.42 10.47
CA LYS A 234 7.64 14.41 10.32
C LYS A 234 8.04 14.59 8.85
N SER A 235 8.18 13.50 8.11
CA SER A 235 8.69 13.53 6.74
C SER A 235 7.67 14.04 5.72
N ASN A 236 6.37 13.93 6.01
CA ASN A 236 5.31 14.34 5.09
C ASN A 236 4.63 15.66 5.49
N VAL A 237 4.25 15.84 6.75
CA VAL A 237 3.34 16.93 7.14
C VAL A 237 3.90 18.34 6.87
N PHE A 238 5.22 18.53 7.00
CA PHE A 238 5.84 19.85 6.80
C PHE A 238 6.22 20.15 5.35
N LYS A 239 6.02 19.21 4.41
CA LYS A 239 6.32 19.42 3.00
C LYS A 239 5.15 20.09 2.28
N ARG A 240 5.50 20.89 1.26
CA ARG A 240 4.52 21.44 0.34
C ARG A 240 4.17 20.42 -0.73
N TYR A 241 2.89 20.08 -0.87
CA TYR A 241 2.37 19.16 -1.86
C TYR A 241 1.48 19.87 -2.88
N SER A 242 1.61 19.49 -4.15
CA SER A 242 0.57 19.74 -5.15
C SER A 242 -0.59 18.75 -4.96
N LYS A 243 -1.74 19.03 -5.58
CA LYS A 243 -2.89 18.13 -5.59
C LYS A 243 -2.52 16.75 -6.15
N ASP A 244 -1.74 16.69 -7.24
CA ASP A 244 -1.29 15.44 -7.86
C ASP A 244 -0.34 14.66 -6.93
N ASN A 245 0.55 15.35 -6.22
CA ASN A 245 1.45 14.68 -5.28
C ASN A 245 0.67 14.05 -4.12
N VAL A 246 -0.40 14.69 -3.64
CA VAL A 246 -1.29 14.09 -2.62
C VAL A 246 -2.07 12.92 -3.19
N HIS A 247 -2.52 13.00 -4.45
CA HIS A 247 -3.21 11.89 -5.13
C HIS A 247 -2.33 10.63 -5.12
N ASN A 248 -1.08 10.75 -5.58
CA ASN A 248 -0.13 9.64 -5.60
C ASN A 248 0.22 9.17 -4.18
N LEU A 249 0.37 10.09 -3.22
CA LEU A 249 0.65 9.73 -1.82
C LEU A 249 -0.44 8.82 -1.23
N VAL A 250 -1.72 9.15 -1.42
CA VAL A 250 -2.83 8.32 -0.92
C VAL A 250 -2.85 6.93 -1.58
N TYR A 251 -2.45 6.84 -2.85
CA TYR A 251 -2.32 5.57 -3.56
C TYR A 251 -1.18 4.70 -3.03
N TYR A 252 -0.03 5.31 -2.67
CA TYR A 252 1.03 4.59 -1.97
C TYR A 252 0.58 4.08 -0.61
N ASP A 253 -0.23 4.85 0.14
CA ASP A 253 -0.76 4.39 1.43
C ASP A 253 -1.71 3.19 1.27
N SER A 254 -2.48 3.11 0.18
CA SER A 254 -3.25 1.90 -0.17
C SER A 254 -2.36 0.68 -0.38
N VAL A 255 -1.21 0.84 -1.04
CA VAL A 255 -0.23 -0.23 -1.27
C VAL A 255 0.46 -0.63 0.04
N GLU A 256 0.83 0.36 0.86
CA GLU A 256 1.42 0.16 2.18
C GLU A 256 0.51 -0.69 3.09
N ARG A 257 -0.79 -0.39 3.16
CA ARG A 257 -1.76 -1.21 3.91
C ARG A 257 -1.88 -2.64 3.36
N PHE A 258 -1.73 -2.81 2.04
CA PHE A 258 -1.68 -4.13 1.43
C PHE A 258 -0.41 -4.90 1.87
N HIS A 259 0.75 -4.25 1.88
CA HIS A 259 2.00 -4.84 2.39
C HIS A 259 1.90 -5.20 3.88
N ILE A 260 1.38 -4.30 4.73
CA ILE A 260 1.13 -4.57 6.16
C ILE A 260 0.23 -5.79 6.32
N SER A 261 -0.82 -5.92 5.52
CA SER A 261 -1.72 -7.08 5.55
C SER A 261 -1.00 -8.38 5.15
N ALA A 262 -0.09 -8.32 4.17
CA ALA A 262 0.77 -9.46 3.81
C ALA A 262 1.76 -9.81 4.93
N PHE A 263 2.30 -8.82 5.66
CA PHE A 263 3.15 -9.05 6.83
C PHE A 263 2.38 -9.67 8.00
N LEU A 264 1.14 -9.23 8.25
CA LEU A 264 0.29 -9.85 9.27
C LEU A 264 -0.08 -11.29 8.90
N LEU A 265 -0.30 -11.59 7.62
CA LEU A 265 -0.45 -12.97 7.14
C LEU A 265 0.83 -13.78 7.36
N PHE A 266 2.00 -13.17 7.15
CA PHE A 266 3.30 -13.78 7.47
C PHE A 266 3.38 -14.18 8.95
N VAL A 267 3.07 -13.24 9.86
CA VAL A 267 3.09 -13.49 11.32
C VAL A 267 2.06 -14.54 11.72
N LEU A 268 0.85 -14.51 11.15
CA LEU A 268 -0.20 -15.50 11.40
C LEU A 268 0.29 -16.91 11.09
N ALA A 269 0.89 -17.10 9.93
CA ALA A 269 1.36 -18.40 9.48
C ALA A 269 2.60 -18.88 10.25
N GLN A 270 3.48 -17.99 10.71
CA GLN A 270 4.55 -18.37 11.64
C GLN A 270 3.98 -18.87 12.97
N ASN A 271 3.03 -18.14 13.57
CA ASN A 271 2.39 -18.57 14.81
C ASN A 271 1.66 -19.91 14.63
N LEU A 272 1.05 -20.16 13.47
CA LEU A 272 0.40 -21.44 13.18
C LEU A 272 1.39 -22.63 13.16
N LEU A 273 2.65 -22.39 12.78
CA LEU A 273 3.67 -23.42 12.65
C LEU A 273 4.53 -23.60 13.91
N GLU A 274 4.79 -22.53 14.66
CA GLU A 274 5.81 -22.49 15.71
C GLU A 274 5.26 -22.27 17.13
N ALA A 275 4.03 -21.74 17.28
CA ALA A 275 3.54 -21.35 18.61
C ALA A 275 2.86 -22.50 19.37
N ASP A 276 3.36 -22.78 20.56
CA ASP A 276 2.73 -23.68 21.52
C ASP A 276 1.71 -22.93 22.41
N GLY A 277 0.48 -23.46 22.52
CA GLY A 277 -0.57 -22.91 23.40
C GLY A 277 -1.52 -21.88 22.75
N PRO A 278 -2.32 -21.15 23.55
CA PRO A 278 -3.33 -20.22 23.03
C PRO A 278 -2.70 -18.89 22.56
N TRP A 279 -2.31 -18.83 21.29
CA TRP A 279 -1.68 -17.64 20.69
C TRP A 279 -2.66 -16.72 19.94
N PHE A 280 -3.78 -17.26 19.45
CA PHE A 280 -4.66 -16.57 18.48
C PHE A 280 -5.23 -15.25 18.99
N GLY A 281 -5.66 -15.20 20.27
CA GLY A 281 -6.20 -13.97 20.87
C GLY A 281 -5.14 -12.86 20.97
N SER A 282 -3.93 -13.20 21.41
CA SER A 282 -2.81 -12.25 21.49
C SER A 282 -2.40 -11.75 20.10
N PHE A 283 -2.30 -12.67 19.13
CA PHE A 283 -2.04 -12.32 17.74
C PHE A 283 -3.09 -11.34 17.20
N LEU A 284 -4.38 -11.61 17.40
CA LEU A 284 -5.45 -10.75 16.90
C LEU A 284 -5.39 -9.35 17.51
N CYS A 285 -5.15 -9.24 18.82
CA CYS A 285 -4.96 -7.94 19.49
C CYS A 285 -3.78 -7.17 18.90
N ASN A 286 -2.61 -7.82 18.75
CA ASN A 286 -1.42 -7.18 18.20
C ASN A 286 -1.59 -6.77 16.73
N ALA A 287 -2.23 -7.63 15.92
CA ALA A 287 -2.56 -7.32 14.53
C ALA A 287 -3.51 -6.13 14.41
N LEU A 288 -4.52 -6.05 15.27
CA LEU A 288 -5.43 -4.90 15.34
C LEU A 288 -4.69 -3.63 15.77
N VAL A 289 -3.79 -3.70 16.75
CA VAL A 289 -2.97 -2.55 17.17
C VAL A 289 -2.13 -2.02 16.00
N VAL A 290 -1.46 -2.89 15.24
CA VAL A 290 -0.69 -2.50 14.04
C VAL A 290 -1.60 -1.80 13.03
N TYR A 291 -2.71 -2.45 12.65
CA TYR A 291 -3.59 -1.94 11.59
C TYR A 291 -4.32 -0.64 11.98
N VAL A 292 -4.79 -0.53 13.22
CA VAL A 292 -5.46 0.68 13.72
C VAL A 292 -4.48 1.83 13.92
N SER A 293 -3.24 1.54 14.34
CA SER A 293 -2.20 2.57 14.45
C SER A 293 -1.92 3.17 13.08
N GLU A 294 -1.73 2.34 12.06
CA GLU A 294 -1.54 2.77 10.67
C GLU A 294 -2.70 3.66 10.19
N MET A 295 -3.93 3.18 10.37
CA MET A 295 -5.14 3.94 10.00
C MET A 295 -5.20 5.31 10.70
N THR A 296 -4.85 5.35 11.98
CA THR A 296 -4.87 6.60 12.75
C THR A 296 -3.84 7.60 12.23
N ILE A 297 -2.66 7.11 11.84
CA ILE A 297 -1.58 7.96 11.34
C ILE A 297 -1.86 8.46 9.94
N ASP A 298 -2.40 7.64 9.05
CA ASP A 298 -2.87 8.08 7.74
C ASP A 298 -3.89 9.21 7.86
N ILE A 299 -4.87 9.04 8.74
CA ILE A 299 -5.88 10.07 9.01
C ILE A 299 -5.23 11.38 9.47
N ILE A 300 -4.30 11.31 10.43
CA ILE A 300 -3.59 12.48 10.95
C ILE A 300 -2.74 13.13 9.85
N LYS A 301 -1.94 12.33 9.14
CA LYS A 301 -1.07 12.72 8.03
C LYS A 301 -1.85 13.49 6.98
N HIS A 302 -2.91 12.92 6.43
CA HIS A 302 -3.71 13.56 5.38
C HIS A 302 -4.49 14.77 5.88
N SER A 303 -4.95 14.76 7.13
CA SER A 303 -5.60 15.94 7.75
C SER A 303 -4.67 17.14 7.82
N PHE A 304 -3.43 16.95 8.24
CA PHE A 304 -2.45 18.03 8.28
C PHE A 304 -1.93 18.42 6.89
N ILE A 305 -1.68 17.46 6.00
CA ILE A 305 -1.28 17.76 4.61
C ILE A 305 -2.36 18.60 3.93
N ALA A 306 -3.63 18.23 4.05
CA ALA A 306 -4.73 18.98 3.47
C ALA A 306 -4.86 20.38 4.07
N LYS A 307 -4.70 20.51 5.39
CA LYS A 307 -4.72 21.79 6.09
C LYS A 307 -3.60 22.72 5.65
N PHE A 308 -2.35 22.26 5.63
CA PHE A 308 -1.19 23.09 5.31
C PHE A 308 -1.06 23.43 3.83
N ASN A 309 -1.59 22.57 2.94
CA ASN A 309 -1.56 22.81 1.50
C ASN A 309 -2.88 23.38 0.94
N ASN A 310 -3.83 23.74 1.82
CA ASN A 310 -5.15 24.26 1.44
C ASN A 310 -5.92 23.36 0.45
N ILE A 311 -5.80 22.05 0.60
CA ILE A 311 -6.51 21.06 -0.23
C ILE A 311 -7.89 20.83 0.35
N LYS A 312 -8.92 21.06 -0.47
CA LYS A 312 -10.31 20.83 -0.06
C LYS A 312 -10.59 19.33 0.07
N PRO A 313 -11.43 18.89 1.04
CA PRO A 313 -11.82 17.48 1.16
C PRO A 313 -12.54 16.90 -0.06
N ILE A 314 -12.99 17.73 -1.00
CA ILE A 314 -13.57 17.28 -2.28
C ILE A 314 -12.53 16.67 -3.21
N ALA A 315 -11.25 17.06 -3.10
CA ALA A 315 -10.16 16.48 -3.88
C ALA A 315 -10.04 14.96 -3.67
N PHE A 316 -10.21 14.47 -2.43
CA PHE A 316 -10.19 13.04 -2.13
C PHE A 316 -11.38 12.28 -2.76
N SER A 317 -12.52 12.95 -2.96
CA SER A 317 -13.63 12.35 -3.71
C SER A 317 -13.37 12.30 -5.21
N GLU A 318 -12.65 13.28 -5.75
CA GLU A 318 -12.21 13.28 -7.16
C GLU A 318 -11.17 12.18 -7.39
N PHE A 319 -10.19 12.03 -6.49
CA PHE A 319 -9.22 10.92 -6.52
C PHE A 319 -9.91 9.55 -6.52
N LEU A 320 -10.98 9.40 -5.70
CA LEU A 320 -11.79 8.18 -5.71
C LEU A 320 -12.60 8.01 -7.01
N GLU A 321 -13.11 9.09 -7.60
CA GLU A 321 -13.77 9.05 -8.91
C GLU A 321 -12.80 8.53 -9.99
N ASP A 322 -11.55 9.01 -9.97
CA ASP A 322 -10.52 8.61 -10.93
C ASP A 322 -10.10 7.15 -10.73
N LEU A 323 -9.93 6.69 -9.49
CA LEU A 323 -9.69 5.26 -9.18
C LEU A 323 -10.84 4.37 -9.68
N CYS A 324 -12.08 4.81 -9.53
CA CYS A 324 -13.26 4.10 -10.03
C CYS A 324 -13.29 4.03 -11.56
N LYS A 325 -12.91 5.11 -12.26
CA LYS A 325 -12.80 5.11 -13.73
C LYS A 325 -11.71 4.15 -14.21
N GLN A 326 -10.54 4.18 -13.56
CA GLN A 326 -9.44 3.25 -13.82
C GLN A 326 -9.91 1.79 -13.65
N THR A 327 -10.66 1.48 -12.58
CA THR A 327 -11.19 0.13 -12.29
C THR A 327 -12.16 -0.38 -13.37
N LEU A 328 -12.86 0.52 -14.06
CA LEU A 328 -13.80 0.19 -15.14
C LEU A 328 -13.19 0.27 -16.53
N ASN A 329 -11.90 0.58 -16.65
CA ASN A 329 -11.21 0.87 -17.92
C ASN A 329 -11.93 1.97 -18.73
N ILE A 330 -12.58 2.92 -18.05
CA ILE A 330 -13.16 4.09 -18.70
C ILE A 330 -12.01 5.08 -18.90
N GLN A 331 -11.74 5.42 -20.17
CA GLN A 331 -10.61 6.24 -20.60
C GLN A 331 -10.43 7.48 -19.71
N THR A 332 -9.28 7.58 -19.03
CA THR A 332 -8.90 8.74 -18.23
C THR A 332 -7.97 9.61 -19.06
N ASP A 333 -8.37 10.85 -19.34
CA ASP A 333 -7.50 11.84 -20.02
C ASP A 333 -6.23 12.18 -19.20
N ASN A 334 -6.20 11.81 -17.92
CA ASN A 334 -5.07 11.95 -17.00
C ASN A 334 -4.43 10.59 -16.67
N VAL A 335 -3.57 10.08 -17.57
CA VAL A 335 -2.79 8.85 -17.36
C VAL A 335 -1.75 8.97 -16.23
N LYS A 336 -1.44 10.21 -15.77
CA LYS A 336 -0.33 10.50 -14.85
C LYS A 336 -0.50 9.98 -13.42
N ASN A 337 -1.73 9.82 -12.91
CA ASN A 337 -1.98 9.46 -11.51
C ASN A 337 -2.79 8.15 -11.42
N ASN A 338 -2.31 7.09 -12.09
CA ASN A 338 -2.90 5.76 -11.96
C ASN A 338 -2.33 5.05 -10.72
N LEU A 339 -3.16 4.25 -10.05
CA LEU A 339 -2.69 3.37 -8.99
C LEU A 339 -1.81 2.28 -9.63
N THR A 340 -0.49 2.42 -9.51
CA THR A 340 0.50 1.45 -9.96
C THR A 340 0.90 0.54 -8.80
N PHE A 341 0.49 -0.72 -8.87
CA PHE A 341 0.85 -1.73 -7.88
C PHE A 341 1.48 -2.94 -8.58
N VAL A 342 2.68 -3.33 -8.13
CA VAL A 342 3.40 -4.50 -8.63
C VAL A 342 3.26 -5.64 -7.62
N PRO A 343 2.36 -6.62 -7.84
CA PRO A 343 2.08 -7.67 -6.85
C PRO A 343 3.18 -8.74 -6.72
N LEU A 344 4.24 -8.71 -7.54
CA LEU A 344 5.26 -9.77 -7.60
C LEU A 344 5.99 -9.97 -6.27
N ALA A 345 6.47 -8.89 -5.65
CA ALA A 345 7.22 -8.96 -4.40
C ALA A 345 6.37 -9.46 -3.21
N PRO A 346 5.19 -8.90 -2.92
CA PRO A 346 4.34 -9.44 -1.85
C PRO A 346 3.87 -10.86 -2.15
N ALA A 347 3.69 -11.24 -3.42
CA ALA A 347 3.33 -12.63 -3.79
C ALA A 347 4.46 -13.60 -3.46
N CYS A 348 5.72 -13.24 -3.71
CA CYS A 348 6.86 -14.07 -3.32
C CYS A 348 6.91 -14.32 -1.80
N VAL A 349 6.68 -13.26 -1.00
CA VAL A 349 6.64 -13.36 0.48
C VAL A 349 5.49 -14.24 0.94
N VAL A 350 4.27 -14.05 0.41
CA VAL A 350 3.11 -14.87 0.78
C VAL A 350 3.30 -16.34 0.37
N ILE A 351 3.82 -16.62 -0.83
CA ILE A 351 4.11 -18.00 -1.28
C ILE A 351 5.16 -18.65 -0.36
N ARG A 352 6.23 -17.93 -0.01
CA ARG A 352 7.29 -18.40 0.89
C ARG A 352 6.75 -18.87 2.25
N VAL A 353 5.73 -18.18 2.75
CA VAL A 353 5.14 -18.46 4.06
C VAL A 353 4.07 -19.54 4.00
N LEU A 354 3.21 -19.50 2.99
CA LEU A 354 2.13 -20.46 2.87
C LEU A 354 2.64 -21.85 2.50
N ARG A 355 3.79 -21.97 1.80
CA ARG A 355 4.36 -23.27 1.42
C ARG A 355 4.59 -24.23 2.59
N PRO A 356 5.28 -23.87 3.69
CA PRO A 356 5.43 -24.77 4.84
C PRO A 356 4.10 -25.08 5.54
N VAL A 357 3.15 -24.14 5.58
CA VAL A 357 1.78 -24.38 6.09
C VAL A 357 1.08 -25.43 5.23
N PHE A 358 1.16 -25.33 3.90
CA PHE A 358 0.62 -26.35 3.02
C PHE A 358 1.31 -27.70 3.20
N ALA A 359 2.62 -27.71 3.46
CA ALA A 359 3.38 -28.95 3.64
C ALA A 359 3.01 -29.68 4.93
N SER A 360 2.68 -28.98 6.03
CA SER A 360 2.31 -29.61 7.31
C SER A 360 0.94 -30.30 7.27
N HIS A 361 0.04 -29.87 6.38
CA HIS A 361 -1.27 -30.48 6.19
C HIS A 361 -1.28 -31.68 5.23
N LEU A 362 -0.13 -32.05 4.63
CA LEU A 362 -0.06 -33.22 3.74
C LEU A 362 0.15 -34.53 4.52
N PRO A 363 -0.66 -35.57 4.27
CA PRO A 363 -0.52 -36.84 4.99
C PRO A 363 0.77 -37.59 4.64
N TYR A 364 1.36 -38.27 5.64
CA TYR A 364 2.60 -39.04 5.54
C TYR A 364 2.41 -40.43 4.89
N ASN A 365 1.73 -40.45 3.75
CA ASN A 365 1.29 -41.67 3.04
C ASN A 365 2.18 -41.98 1.82
N PRO A 366 2.09 -43.19 1.22
CA PRO A 366 2.86 -43.56 0.03
C PRO A 366 2.72 -42.53 -1.12
N LEU A 367 3.76 -42.40 -1.95
CA LEU A 367 3.91 -41.35 -2.96
C LEU A 367 2.65 -41.08 -3.82
N PRO A 368 1.91 -42.09 -4.33
CA PRO A 368 0.71 -41.82 -5.14
C PRO A 368 -0.40 -41.15 -4.34
N TRP A 369 -0.59 -41.56 -3.09
CA TRP A 369 -1.60 -40.97 -2.20
C TRP A 369 -1.21 -39.55 -1.82
N ARG A 370 0.08 -39.30 -1.56
CA ARG A 370 0.59 -37.95 -1.31
C ARG A 370 0.35 -37.02 -2.51
N LEU A 371 0.61 -37.48 -3.74
CA LEU A 371 0.34 -36.71 -4.96
C LEU A 371 -1.15 -36.40 -5.13
N PHE A 372 -2.03 -37.36 -4.83
CA PHE A 372 -3.47 -37.14 -4.85
C PHE A 372 -3.90 -36.02 -3.88
N TRP A 373 -3.41 -36.03 -2.64
CA TRP A 373 -3.72 -34.96 -1.67
C TRP A 373 -3.11 -33.61 -2.05
N ILE A 374 -1.91 -33.58 -2.63
CA ILE A 374 -1.32 -32.35 -3.18
C ILE A 374 -2.22 -31.78 -4.26
N PHE A 375 -2.65 -32.61 -5.21
CA PHE A 375 -3.55 -32.18 -6.29
C PHE A 375 -4.89 -31.68 -5.74
N LEU A 376 -5.48 -32.42 -4.80
CA LEU A 376 -6.76 -32.05 -4.19
C LEU A 376 -6.66 -30.71 -3.43
N LEU A 377 -5.67 -30.57 -2.55
CA LEU A 377 -5.47 -29.35 -1.76
C LEU A 377 -5.11 -28.15 -2.65
N SER A 378 -4.26 -28.36 -3.66
CA SER A 378 -3.94 -27.32 -4.66
C SER A 378 -5.16 -26.91 -5.47
N THR A 379 -6.04 -27.85 -5.83
CA THR A 379 -7.26 -27.54 -6.59
C THR A 379 -8.25 -26.78 -5.72
N MET A 380 -8.47 -27.22 -4.47
CA MET A 380 -9.38 -26.55 -3.53
C MET A 380 -8.94 -25.13 -3.22
N THR A 381 -7.64 -24.93 -2.97
CA THR A 381 -7.06 -23.61 -2.72
C THR A 381 -7.15 -22.71 -3.95
N PHE A 382 -6.88 -23.25 -5.15
CA PHE A 382 -7.05 -22.51 -6.39
C PHE A 382 -8.51 -22.07 -6.61
N VAL A 383 -9.48 -22.97 -6.41
CA VAL A 383 -10.91 -22.66 -6.52
C VAL A 383 -11.33 -21.60 -5.50
N MET A 384 -10.84 -21.68 -4.27
CA MET A 384 -11.11 -20.68 -3.23
C MET A 384 -10.53 -19.30 -3.57
N LEU A 385 -9.28 -19.24 -4.06
CA LEU A 385 -8.67 -17.98 -4.47
C LEU A 385 -9.36 -17.41 -5.72
N ALA A 386 -9.75 -18.25 -6.68
CA ALA A 386 -10.46 -17.83 -7.88
C ALA A 386 -11.86 -17.30 -7.56
N SER A 387 -12.59 -17.94 -6.64
CA SER A 387 -13.91 -17.46 -6.20
C SER A 387 -13.80 -16.14 -5.45
N LEU A 388 -12.81 -16.00 -4.55
CA LEU A 388 -12.51 -14.75 -3.87
C LEU A 388 -12.17 -13.63 -4.86
N LYS A 389 -11.32 -13.93 -5.85
CA LYS A 389 -10.98 -13.00 -6.94
C LYS A 389 -12.22 -12.53 -7.69
N VAL A 390 -13.09 -13.45 -8.09
CA VAL A 390 -14.33 -13.11 -8.82
C VAL A 390 -15.25 -12.25 -7.96
N MET A 391 -15.40 -12.58 -6.67
CA MET A 391 -16.22 -11.83 -5.73
C MET A 391 -15.72 -10.38 -5.56
N ILE A 392 -14.41 -10.20 -5.35
CA ILE A 392 -13.79 -8.88 -5.21
C ILE A 392 -13.90 -8.08 -6.50
N SER A 393 -13.58 -8.69 -7.65
CA SER A 393 -13.65 -8.02 -8.95
C SER A 393 -15.08 -7.54 -9.28
N ILE A 394 -16.10 -8.36 -8.99
CA ILE A 394 -17.50 -7.96 -9.16
C ILE A 394 -17.88 -6.85 -8.17
N GLY A 395 -17.47 -6.98 -6.91
CA GLY A 395 -17.70 -5.99 -5.86
C GLY A 395 -17.14 -4.61 -6.25
N LEU A 396 -15.87 -4.55 -6.65
CA LEU A 396 -15.18 -3.35 -7.12
C LEU A 396 -15.90 -2.73 -8.32
N LYS A 397 -16.23 -3.51 -9.35
CA LYS A 397 -16.95 -3.01 -10.54
C LYS A 397 -18.36 -2.51 -10.22
N LYS A 398 -19.05 -3.11 -9.24
CA LYS A 398 -20.35 -2.61 -8.76
C LYS A 398 -20.18 -1.30 -8.00
N HIS A 399 -19.23 -1.24 -7.06
CA HIS A 399 -18.93 -0.04 -6.29
C HIS A 399 -18.52 1.13 -7.19
N ALA A 400 -17.60 0.90 -8.14
CA ALA A 400 -17.14 1.91 -9.08
C ALA A 400 -18.28 2.48 -9.94
N ARG A 401 -19.14 1.62 -10.51
CA ARG A 401 -20.32 2.07 -11.27
C ARG A 401 -21.29 2.88 -10.42
N TRP A 402 -21.58 2.41 -9.21
CA TRP A 402 -22.44 3.12 -8.28
C TRP A 402 -21.87 4.50 -7.91
N TYR A 403 -20.56 4.58 -7.64
CA TYR A 403 -19.88 5.80 -7.24
C TYR A 403 -19.86 6.84 -8.37
N ILE A 404 -19.54 6.44 -9.60
CA ILE A 404 -19.54 7.33 -10.78
C ILE A 404 -20.95 7.85 -11.05
N ASN A 405 -21.96 6.98 -11.05
CA ASN A 405 -23.36 7.39 -11.24
C ASN A 405 -23.81 8.38 -10.16
N ARG A 406 -23.39 8.17 -8.90
CA ARG A 406 -23.65 9.10 -7.79
C ARG A 406 -22.99 10.46 -8.01
N CYS A 407 -21.78 10.49 -8.57
CA CYS A 407 -21.06 11.74 -8.85
C CYS A 407 -21.69 12.50 -10.03
N GLN A 408 -22.08 11.79 -11.10
CA GLN A 408 -22.79 12.37 -12.24
C GLN A 408 -24.13 13.00 -11.83
N LYS A 409 -24.93 12.30 -11.01
CA LYS A 409 -26.19 12.86 -10.49
C LYS A 409 -26.00 14.12 -9.65
N ARG A 410 -24.90 14.22 -8.90
CA ARG A 410 -24.58 15.44 -8.12
C ARG A 410 -24.19 16.61 -9.01
N LYS A 411 -23.45 16.37 -10.09
CA LYS A 411 -23.07 17.40 -11.07
C LYS A 411 -24.34 17.97 -11.75
N LEU A 412 -25.25 17.09 -12.19
CA LEU A 412 -26.54 17.46 -12.80
C LEU A 412 -27.54 18.19 -11.88
N HIS A 413 -27.31 18.26 -10.57
CA HIS A 413 -28.15 19.02 -9.63
C HIS A 413 -27.46 20.31 -9.15
N SER A 414 -26.20 20.53 -9.54
CA SER A 414 -25.44 21.73 -9.20
C SER A 414 -25.34 22.73 -10.36
N ASP A 415 -25.62 22.26 -11.59
CA ASP A 415 -25.90 23.06 -12.79
C ASP A 415 -27.41 23.35 -12.87
#